data_AF-A0AAV9NGI9-F1
#
_entry.id   AF-A0AAV9NGI9-F1
#
_cell.length_a   1.000
_cell.length_b   1.000
_cell.length_c   1.000
_cell.angle_alpha   90.00
_cell.angle_beta   90.00
_cell.angle_gamma   90.00
#
_symmetry.space_group_name_H-M   'P 1'
#
loop_
_entity.id
_entity.type
_entity.pdbx_description
1 polymer ?
#
loop_
_entity_poly.entity_id
_entity_poly.type
_entity_poly.pdbx_seq_one_letter_code
_entity_poly.pdbx_strand_id
1 'polypeptide(L)'
;MNIAHYFTSPPPNYYALMATTNLPTRANTVRTDSGEEAFDGDPSSAAGLLIERLQAWKHMCGYLENYISHVAKDEQSKAKDQEKILKTLSDPLKEAHHFDTAIGGISSLFDNLRANTQAQSQLHVETSKNLTGQVLPILERLHAEIKNKNKEITNGAGKGSKVVDAARQNSQKAIELLGHHAASFDSSGGKVTAQHDPYVIRRGILYRLNRQILEENSNRQDLIAVQNAFSQFEAHVITTVQTALNAFNQFMSTQTDRQKAMYGDIAATASNIPLNFEWDGFIRRNNAVLVNPNAAPRTMDGVSFPNDSHRATKPLIEGSLERKSRGMGALKGYSTGYYVVTPAGYLHEYKDNDNFHKDPAPEISLYLPDSIIGAVDGPKFTIKGKDSSGSKLGQKMAISSEFQFKAHTHADAEQWRSIVASFANSSNSLPTSPVESRNITPIATRMEEPQQSGVTSGPLSATSPQAGSAHPITSPTSATTTSPASAGPYHGAPAATPLGDRKYVEKS
;
A
#
# COMPACT_ATOMS: atom_id res chain seq x y z
N MET A 1 -35.68 -1.85 29.20
CA MET A 1 -35.23 -2.58 30.41
C MET A 1 -34.05 -3.45 29.98
N ASN A 2 -32.90 -2.83 29.73
CA ASN A 2 -31.76 -2.63 30.62
C ASN A 2 -30.92 -3.92 30.78
N ILE A 3 -29.91 -4.07 29.93
CA ILE A 3 -28.86 -5.09 30.03
C ILE A 3 -27.58 -4.33 30.37
N ALA A 4 -27.21 -4.36 31.65
CA ALA A 4 -25.92 -3.91 32.15
C ALA A 4 -25.61 -4.69 33.44
N HIS A 5 -24.42 -5.29 33.48
CA HIS A 5 -23.45 -5.26 34.59
C HIS A 5 -22.60 -6.55 34.63
N TYR A 6 -21.35 -6.38 34.18
CA TYR A 6 -20.25 -7.31 34.36
C TYR A 6 -19.78 -7.33 35.83
N PHE A 7 -19.28 -8.50 36.23
CA PHE A 7 -18.77 -8.87 37.54
C PHE A 7 -17.67 -7.94 38.09
N THR A 8 -17.80 -7.58 39.36
CA THR A 8 -16.78 -6.95 40.20
C THR A 8 -15.93 -8.02 40.89
N SER A 9 -14.60 -7.98 40.73
CA SER A 9 -13.63 -8.77 41.50
C SER A 9 -12.84 -7.84 42.44
N PRO A 10 -12.55 -8.21 43.70
CA PRO A 10 -11.82 -7.36 44.64
C PRO A 10 -10.29 -7.44 44.45
N PRO A 11 -9.53 -6.41 44.88
CA PRO A 11 -8.07 -6.40 44.73
C PRO A 11 -7.34 -7.27 45.77
N PRO A 12 -6.13 -7.77 45.48
CA PRO A 12 -5.42 -8.71 46.35
C PRO A 12 -4.74 -8.03 47.55
N ASN A 13 -4.77 -8.73 48.70
CA ASN A 13 -4.09 -8.42 49.95
C ASN A 13 -2.56 -8.36 49.77
N TYR A 14 -1.97 -7.20 50.03
CA TYR A 14 -0.56 -7.08 50.41
C TYR A 14 -0.45 -7.33 51.92
N TYR A 15 0.58 -8.08 52.34
CA TYR A 15 1.11 -8.32 53.70
C TYR A 15 1.21 -9.82 54.05
N ALA A 16 2.29 -10.46 53.57
CA ALA A 16 3.05 -11.49 54.30
C ALA A 16 4.18 -12.03 53.40
N LEU A 17 5.29 -11.30 53.30
CA LEU A 17 6.56 -11.88 52.86
C LEU A 17 7.55 -11.73 54.01
N MET A 18 7.66 -12.82 54.78
CA MET A 18 8.70 -12.99 55.77
C MET A 18 10.04 -13.14 55.05
N ALA A 19 11.03 -12.44 55.59
CA ALA A 19 12.37 -12.35 55.07
C ALA A 19 13.03 -13.74 54.96
N THR A 20 13.47 -14.08 53.76
CA THR A 20 14.60 -15.00 53.54
C THR A 20 15.65 -14.26 52.74
N THR A 21 16.73 -13.89 53.42
CA THR A 21 17.91 -13.24 52.88
C THR A 21 18.63 -14.19 51.93
N ASN A 22 18.34 -14.14 50.64
CA ASN A 22 19.16 -14.79 49.63
C ASN A 22 20.36 -13.89 49.30
N LEU A 23 21.55 -14.32 49.71
CA LEU A 23 22.81 -13.74 49.21
C LEU A 23 22.87 -13.88 47.67
N PRO A 24 23.42 -12.90 46.95
CA PRO A 24 23.54 -12.99 45.50
C PRO A 24 24.49 -14.14 45.12
N THR A 25 23.94 -15.13 44.41
CA THR A 25 24.71 -16.21 43.80
C THR A 25 25.55 -15.64 42.66
N ARG A 26 26.86 -15.92 42.72
CA ARG A 26 27.86 -15.50 41.73
C ARG A 26 27.51 -16.11 40.37
N ALA A 27 26.90 -15.34 39.49
CA ALA A 27 26.70 -15.73 38.10
C ALA A 27 28.06 -15.80 37.39
N ASN A 28 28.34 -16.91 36.71
CA ASN A 28 29.53 -17.05 35.85
C ASN A 28 29.38 -16.12 34.64
N THR A 29 29.96 -14.94 34.73
CA THR A 29 30.19 -14.07 33.57
C THR A 29 31.26 -14.71 32.68
N VAL A 30 30.94 -14.84 31.39
CA VAL A 30 31.88 -15.21 30.34
C VAL A 30 33.06 -14.24 30.40
N ARG A 31 34.23 -14.80 30.71
CA ARG A 31 35.48 -14.08 30.88
C ARG A 31 35.98 -13.67 29.49
N THR A 32 35.67 -12.44 29.07
CA THR A 32 36.40 -11.79 27.98
C THR A 32 37.82 -11.54 28.47
N ASP A 33 38.76 -12.29 27.90
CA ASP A 33 40.20 -12.22 28.15
C ASP A 33 40.70 -10.78 27.96
N SER A 34 40.73 -10.03 29.05
CA SER A 34 41.35 -8.72 29.16
C SER A 34 42.44 -8.92 30.18
N GLY A 35 43.70 -8.94 29.75
CA GLY A 35 44.87 -9.10 30.61
C GLY A 35 45.00 -7.95 31.61
N GLU A 36 44.18 -7.97 32.67
CA GLU A 36 44.19 -6.98 33.73
C GLU A 36 45.04 -7.48 34.90
N GLU A 37 46.04 -6.68 35.25
CA GLU A 37 46.85 -6.82 36.44
C GLU A 37 45.94 -6.91 37.67
N ALA A 38 45.98 -8.06 38.35
CA ALA A 38 45.30 -8.24 39.62
C ALA A 38 45.86 -7.21 40.62
N PHE A 39 44.97 -6.57 41.37
CA PHE A 39 45.36 -5.71 42.48
C PHE A 39 46.11 -6.55 43.52
N ASP A 40 47.38 -6.23 43.76
CA ASP A 40 48.27 -6.88 44.74
C ASP A 40 48.02 -6.41 46.19
N GLY A 41 46.97 -5.63 46.42
CA GLY A 41 46.60 -5.15 47.75
C GLY A 41 45.51 -6.02 48.40
N ASP A 42 45.39 -5.90 49.72
CA ASP A 42 44.37 -6.60 50.49
C ASP A 42 42.96 -6.22 49.98
N PRO A 43 42.18 -7.18 49.42
CA PRO A 43 40.83 -6.91 48.93
C PRO A 43 39.86 -6.51 50.05
N SER A 44 40.19 -6.77 51.32
CA SER A 44 39.39 -6.32 52.47
C SER A 44 39.70 -4.88 52.91
N SER A 45 40.69 -4.22 52.29
CA SER A 45 41.00 -2.82 52.54
C SER A 45 40.01 -1.88 51.84
N ALA A 46 39.83 -0.67 52.37
CA ALA A 46 38.99 0.36 51.76
C ALA A 46 39.40 0.66 50.30
N ALA A 47 40.70 0.60 50.01
CA ALA A 47 41.22 0.79 48.65
C ALA A 47 40.85 -0.37 47.71
N GLY A 48 40.98 -1.61 48.18
CA GLY A 48 40.60 -2.81 47.42
C GLY A 48 39.12 -2.80 47.04
N LEU A 49 38.26 -2.42 47.98
CA LEU A 49 36.82 -2.30 47.73
C LEU A 49 36.48 -1.22 46.68
N LEU A 50 37.16 -0.06 46.71
CA LEU A 50 36.96 0.99 45.71
C LEU A 50 37.42 0.57 44.30
N ILE A 51 38.47 -0.24 44.21
CA ILE A 51 38.96 -0.80 42.94
C ILE A 51 37.96 -1.81 42.38
N GLU A 52 37.44 -2.74 43.18
CA GLU A 52 36.37 -3.65 42.77
C GLU A 52 35.14 -2.87 42.27
N ARG A 53 34.79 -1.77 42.96
CA ARG A 53 33.70 -0.88 42.56
C ARG A 53 33.96 -0.21 41.20
N LEU A 54 35.18 0.23 40.90
CA LEU A 54 35.53 0.74 39.56
C LEU A 54 35.48 -0.33 38.48
N GLN A 55 35.87 -1.56 38.79
CA GLN A 55 35.75 -2.68 37.85
C GLN A 55 34.28 -2.92 37.49
N ALA A 56 33.36 -2.83 38.44
CA ALA A 56 31.92 -2.92 38.17
C ALA A 56 31.45 -1.81 37.22
N TRP A 57 31.85 -0.55 37.46
CA TRP A 57 31.54 0.57 36.57
C TRP A 57 32.14 0.43 35.17
N LYS A 58 33.36 -0.08 35.09
CA LYS A 58 34.03 -0.37 33.81
C LYS A 58 33.25 -1.41 33.00
N HIS A 59 32.82 -2.51 33.63
CA HIS A 59 31.99 -3.52 32.97
C HIS A 59 30.66 -2.95 32.51
N MET A 60 29.99 -2.14 33.34
CA MET A 60 28.74 -1.46 32.97
C MET A 60 28.94 -0.60 31.70
N CYS A 61 29.99 0.23 31.65
CA CYS A 61 30.28 1.07 30.50
C CYS A 61 30.55 0.23 29.24
N GLY A 62 31.35 -0.83 29.36
CA GLY A 62 31.61 -1.76 28.25
C GLY A 62 30.34 -2.48 27.76
N TYR A 63 29.38 -2.79 28.63
CA TYR A 63 28.09 -3.35 28.20
C TYR A 63 27.26 -2.34 27.41
N LEU A 64 27.24 -1.07 27.83
CA LEU A 64 26.55 -0.01 27.08
C LEU A 64 27.21 0.25 25.72
N GLU A 65 28.54 0.30 25.65
CA GLU A 65 29.28 0.43 24.38
C GLU A 65 28.89 -0.68 23.39
N ASN A 66 28.90 -1.93 23.86
CA ASN A 66 28.50 -3.08 23.05
C ASN A 66 27.05 -2.97 22.59
N TYR A 67 26.13 -2.63 23.49
CA TYR A 67 24.72 -2.44 23.14
C TYR A 67 24.53 -1.39 22.03
N ILE A 68 25.07 -0.18 22.23
CA ILE A 68 24.96 0.91 21.24
C ILE A 68 25.64 0.54 19.92
N SER A 69 26.80 -0.13 19.96
CA SER A 69 27.48 -0.63 18.76
C SER A 69 26.63 -1.63 17.98
N HIS A 70 25.95 -2.55 18.68
CA HIS A 70 25.05 -3.51 18.04
C HIS A 70 23.79 -2.85 17.47
N VAL A 71 23.20 -1.87 18.15
CA VAL A 71 22.08 -1.10 17.61
C VAL A 71 22.50 -0.33 16.35
N ALA A 72 23.67 0.30 16.34
CA ALA A 72 24.17 0.98 15.14
C ALA A 72 24.37 0.02 13.95
N LYS A 73 24.89 -1.20 14.20
CA LYS A 73 25.01 -2.24 13.17
C LYS A 73 23.65 -2.70 12.65
N ASP A 74 22.66 -2.83 13.52
CA ASP A 74 21.28 -3.16 13.15
C ASP A 74 20.66 -2.08 12.23
N GLU A 75 20.85 -0.80 12.58
CA GLU A 75 20.44 0.32 11.73
C GLU A 75 21.11 0.27 10.34
N GLN A 76 22.39 -0.04 10.27
CA GLN A 76 23.08 -0.24 8.99
C GLN A 76 22.54 -1.43 8.18
N SER A 77 22.06 -2.49 8.85
CA SER A 77 21.43 -3.64 8.20
C SER A 77 20.05 -3.26 7.64
N LYS A 78 19.23 -2.57 8.43
CA LYS A 78 17.92 -2.06 8.01
C LYS A 78 18.04 -1.15 6.78
N ALA A 79 19.07 -0.31 6.71
CA ALA A 79 19.34 0.50 5.53
C ALA A 79 19.51 -0.33 4.25
N LYS A 80 20.27 -1.44 4.32
CA LYS A 80 20.50 -2.35 3.19
C LYS A 80 19.23 -3.10 2.79
N ASP A 81 18.42 -3.50 3.76
CA ASP A 81 17.15 -4.16 3.47
C ASP A 81 16.15 -3.19 2.82
N GLN A 82 16.15 -1.92 3.24
CA GLN A 82 15.39 -0.86 2.55
C GLN A 82 15.87 -0.62 1.11
N GLU A 83 17.16 -0.72 0.82
CA GLU A 83 17.66 -0.68 -0.56
C GLU A 83 17.13 -1.86 -1.41
N LYS A 84 16.97 -3.04 -0.81
CA LYS A 84 16.34 -4.18 -1.50
C LYS A 84 14.85 -3.92 -1.76
N ILE A 85 14.14 -3.33 -0.80
CA ILE A 85 12.74 -2.92 -0.98
C ILE A 85 12.65 -1.88 -2.11
N LEU A 86 13.53 -0.88 -2.12
CA LEU A 86 13.59 0.14 -3.18
C LEU A 86 13.80 -0.46 -4.57
N LYS A 87 14.57 -1.56 -4.69
CA LYS A 87 14.76 -2.28 -5.96
C LYS A 87 13.47 -2.86 -6.52
N THR A 88 12.49 -3.19 -5.67
CA THR A 88 11.16 -3.64 -6.13
C THR A 88 10.35 -2.53 -6.81
N LEU A 89 10.75 -1.27 -6.61
CA LEU A 89 10.12 -0.07 -7.17
C LEU A 89 10.98 0.60 -8.26
N SER A 90 12.14 0.03 -8.58
CA SER A 90 13.12 0.66 -9.46
C SER A 90 12.79 0.49 -10.94
N ASP A 91 12.07 -0.58 -11.30
CA ASP A 91 11.55 -0.74 -12.63
C ASP A 91 10.39 0.25 -12.86
N PRO A 92 10.36 0.96 -14.01
CA PRO A 92 9.17 1.69 -14.42
C PRO A 92 7.96 0.76 -14.42
N LEU A 93 6.79 1.30 -14.10
CA LEU A 93 5.53 0.57 -14.17
C LEU A 93 5.43 -0.17 -15.52
N LYS A 94 5.23 -1.49 -15.47
CA LYS A 94 4.94 -2.25 -16.69
C LYS A 94 3.66 -1.71 -17.30
N GLU A 95 3.69 -1.54 -18.62
CA GLU A 95 2.57 -0.95 -19.35
C GLU A 95 2.20 0.46 -18.85
N ALA A 96 3.18 1.24 -18.39
CA ALA A 96 3.00 2.61 -17.88
C ALA A 96 2.14 3.52 -18.78
N HIS A 97 2.17 3.29 -20.09
CA HIS A 97 1.34 3.99 -21.07
C HIS A 97 -0.18 3.84 -20.84
N HIS A 98 -0.66 2.98 -19.93
CA HIS A 98 -2.07 2.96 -19.53
C HIS A 98 -2.41 3.99 -18.45
N PHE A 99 -1.44 4.42 -17.65
CA PHE A 99 -1.63 5.41 -16.58
C PHE A 99 -1.43 6.83 -17.11
N ASP A 100 -2.13 7.79 -16.52
CA ASP A 100 -1.88 9.21 -16.82
C ASP A 100 -0.50 9.61 -16.23
N THR A 101 0.23 10.44 -16.99
CA THR A 101 1.54 10.97 -16.59
C THR A 101 1.42 12.28 -15.83
N ALA A 102 0.22 12.88 -15.80
CA ALA A 102 -0.06 14.05 -14.99
C ALA A 102 0.09 13.77 -13.49
N ILE A 103 0.47 14.81 -12.74
CA ILE A 103 0.66 14.71 -11.29
C ILE A 103 -0.67 14.41 -10.61
N GLY A 104 -0.68 13.45 -9.70
CA GLY A 104 -1.85 13.09 -8.88
C GLY A 104 -2.47 11.74 -9.19
N GLY A 105 -1.90 10.99 -10.15
CA GLY A 105 -2.30 9.62 -10.47
C GLY A 105 -1.42 8.53 -9.87
N ILE A 106 -1.58 7.31 -10.38
CA ILE A 106 -0.82 6.12 -10.00
C ILE A 106 0.67 6.29 -10.25
N SER A 107 1.06 6.94 -11.36
CA SER A 107 2.46 7.25 -11.66
C SER A 107 3.11 8.07 -10.53
N SER A 108 2.42 9.12 -10.06
CA SER A 108 2.88 9.95 -8.94
C SER A 108 2.93 9.20 -7.62
N LEU A 109 1.99 8.27 -7.37
CA LEU A 109 2.02 7.41 -6.19
C LEU A 109 3.27 6.51 -6.16
N PHE A 110 3.63 5.91 -7.29
CA PHE A 110 4.84 5.08 -7.37
C PHE A 110 6.12 5.91 -7.23
N ASP A 111 6.15 7.13 -7.76
CA ASP A 111 7.26 8.05 -7.54
C ASP A 111 7.39 8.47 -6.07
N ASN A 112 6.26 8.78 -5.41
CA ASN A 112 6.22 9.06 -3.98
C ASN A 112 6.71 7.87 -3.14
N LEU A 113 6.25 6.65 -3.46
CA LEU A 113 6.65 5.43 -2.78
C LEU A 113 8.16 5.19 -2.89
N ARG A 114 8.73 5.42 -4.09
CA ARG A 114 10.18 5.32 -4.32
C ARG A 114 10.96 6.35 -3.52
N ALA A 115 10.54 7.62 -3.57
CA ALA A 115 11.19 8.71 -2.84
C ALA A 115 11.17 8.46 -1.32
N ASN A 116 10.02 8.07 -0.77
CA ASN A 116 9.91 7.75 0.65
C ASN A 116 10.75 6.52 1.03
N THR A 117 10.74 5.44 0.24
CA THR A 117 11.56 4.26 0.54
C THR A 117 13.06 4.58 0.51
N GLN A 118 13.51 5.40 -0.47
CA GLN A 118 14.90 5.85 -0.54
C GLN A 118 15.29 6.69 0.68
N ALA A 119 14.44 7.63 1.09
CA ALA A 119 14.70 8.44 2.26
C ALA A 119 14.66 7.63 3.57
N GLN A 120 13.88 6.54 3.66
CA GLN A 120 13.91 5.63 4.81
C GLN A 120 15.26 4.92 4.92
N SER A 121 15.79 4.43 3.80
CA SER A 121 17.14 3.84 3.75
C SER A 121 18.21 4.83 4.23
N GLN A 122 18.19 6.06 3.72
CA GLN A 122 19.13 7.12 4.12
C GLN A 122 19.02 7.45 5.62
N LEU A 123 17.80 7.50 6.16
CA LEU A 123 17.56 7.77 7.57
C LEU A 123 18.17 6.71 8.49
N HIS A 124 18.10 5.43 8.12
CA HIS A 124 18.77 4.35 8.84
C HIS A 124 20.31 4.49 8.79
N VAL A 125 20.88 4.85 7.63
CA VAL A 125 22.33 5.13 7.51
C VAL A 125 22.75 6.31 8.38
N GLU A 126 22.00 7.40 8.35
CA GLU A 126 22.25 8.60 9.14
C GLU A 126 22.22 8.27 10.64
N THR A 127 21.20 7.54 11.08
CA THR A 127 21.06 7.13 12.49
C THR A 127 22.23 6.27 12.95
N SER A 128 22.62 5.24 12.17
CA SER A 128 23.82 4.44 12.44
C SER A 128 25.06 5.31 12.63
N LYS A 129 25.29 6.26 11.71
CA LYS A 129 26.43 7.20 11.78
C LYS A 129 26.36 8.05 13.04
N ASN A 130 25.20 8.61 13.39
CA ASN A 130 25.03 9.41 14.59
C ASN A 130 25.30 8.60 15.87
N LEU A 131 24.83 7.36 15.94
CA LEU A 131 25.13 6.47 17.07
C LEU A 131 26.63 6.20 17.21
N THR A 132 27.31 5.86 16.11
CA THR A 132 28.77 5.60 16.12
C THR A 132 29.62 6.85 16.32
N GLY A 133 29.18 8.00 15.83
CA GLY A 133 29.98 9.23 15.79
C GLY A 133 29.70 10.21 16.93
N GLN A 134 28.58 10.06 17.64
CA GLN A 134 28.18 10.99 18.70
C GLN A 134 27.89 10.28 20.03
N VAL A 135 27.18 9.15 20.02
CA VAL A 135 26.82 8.44 21.28
C VAL A 135 27.99 7.60 21.78
N LEU A 136 28.56 6.74 20.91
CA LEU A 136 29.63 5.82 21.29
C LEU A 136 30.88 6.54 21.82
N PRO A 137 31.35 7.67 21.24
CA PRO A 137 32.53 8.37 21.75
C PRO A 137 32.36 8.92 23.17
N ILE A 138 31.13 9.24 23.61
CA ILE A 138 30.86 9.65 24.99
C ILE A 138 31.17 8.51 25.95
N LEU A 139 30.73 7.28 25.60
CA LEU A 139 30.95 6.09 26.41
C LEU A 139 32.43 5.65 26.36
N GLU A 140 33.07 5.66 25.20
CA GLU A 140 34.49 5.30 25.07
C GLU A 140 35.40 6.23 25.90
N ARG A 141 35.08 7.53 25.91
CA ARG A 141 35.77 8.50 26.76
C ARG A 141 35.55 8.19 28.24
N LEU A 142 34.31 7.93 28.65
CA LEU A 142 33.99 7.55 30.03
C LEU A 142 34.73 6.28 30.46
N HIS A 143 34.81 5.28 29.59
CA HIS A 143 35.53 4.03 29.85
C HIS A 143 37.03 4.29 30.05
N ALA A 144 37.63 5.17 29.24
CA ALA A 144 39.02 5.60 29.44
C ALA A 144 39.21 6.36 30.77
N GLU A 145 38.28 7.24 31.13
CA GLU A 145 38.28 7.97 32.41
C GLU A 145 38.20 7.01 33.60
N ILE A 146 37.33 5.99 33.56
CA ILE A 146 37.22 4.93 34.59
C ILE A 146 38.53 4.15 34.70
N LYS A 147 39.13 3.75 33.57
CA LYS A 147 40.41 3.03 33.55
C LYS A 147 41.54 3.86 34.16
N ASN A 148 41.58 5.16 33.88
CA ASN A 148 42.56 6.07 34.46
C ASN A 148 42.34 6.23 35.97
N LYS A 149 41.09 6.38 36.42
CA LYS A 149 40.77 6.46 37.85
C LYS A 149 41.15 5.18 38.60
N ASN A 150 40.98 4.02 37.96
CA ASN A 150 41.40 2.74 38.53
C ASN A 150 42.92 2.71 38.77
N LYS A 151 43.72 3.14 37.80
CA LYS A 151 45.18 3.24 37.96
C LYS A 151 45.59 4.24 39.04
N GLU A 152 44.91 5.38 39.13
CA GLU A 152 45.15 6.40 40.15
C GLU A 152 44.99 5.82 41.57
N ILE A 153 43.89 5.12 41.84
CA ILE A 153 43.61 4.54 43.16
C ILE A 153 44.56 3.38 43.47
N THR A 154 44.80 2.48 42.51
CA THR A 154 45.74 1.36 42.67
C THR A 154 47.14 1.84 43.05
N ASN A 155 47.64 2.90 42.39
CA ASN A 155 48.99 3.42 42.63
C ASN A 155 49.07 4.34 43.86
N GLY A 156 47.98 5.00 44.24
CA GLY A 156 47.94 5.98 45.33
C GLY A 156 47.69 5.35 46.70
N ALA A 157 46.76 4.41 46.81
CA ALA A 157 46.19 4.00 48.09
C ALA A 157 47.10 3.09 48.94
N GLY A 158 48.12 2.45 48.35
CA GLY A 158 49.03 1.54 49.06
C GLY A 158 50.15 2.24 49.86
N LYS A 159 50.37 3.55 49.70
CA LYS A 159 51.50 4.24 50.33
C LYS A 159 51.28 4.51 51.81
N GLY A 160 50.10 5.02 52.20
CA GLY A 160 49.79 5.33 53.59
C GLY A 160 49.74 4.09 54.50
N SER A 161 49.19 2.97 53.99
CA SER A 161 49.15 1.70 54.72
C SER A 161 50.54 1.21 55.12
N LYS A 162 51.52 1.27 54.20
CA LYS A 162 52.91 0.83 54.48
C LYS A 162 53.57 1.67 55.57
N VAL A 163 53.30 2.98 55.63
CA VAL A 163 53.83 3.87 56.67
C VAL A 163 53.22 3.53 58.04
N VAL A 164 51.90 3.30 58.07
CA VAL A 164 51.20 2.86 59.29
C VAL A 164 51.74 1.52 59.78
N ASP A 165 51.93 0.54 58.89
CA ASP A 165 52.44 -0.78 59.25
C ASP A 165 53.88 -0.72 59.79
N ALA A 166 54.73 0.11 59.20
CA ALA A 166 56.08 0.34 59.71
C ALA A 166 56.08 0.98 61.11
N ALA A 167 55.19 1.96 61.34
CA ALA A 167 55.04 2.59 62.65
C ALA A 167 54.53 1.60 63.71
N ARG A 168 53.55 0.75 63.37
CA ARG A 168 53.03 -0.35 64.20
C ARG A 168 54.10 -1.38 64.55
N GLN A 169 54.91 -1.81 63.58
CA GLN A 169 56.00 -2.75 63.86
C GLN A 169 57.05 -2.15 64.80
N ASN A 170 57.34 -0.85 64.67
CA ASN A 170 58.31 -0.18 65.53
C ASN A 170 57.81 -0.01 66.97
N SER A 171 56.53 0.34 67.16
CA SER A 171 55.93 0.42 68.49
C SER A 171 55.86 -0.96 69.14
N GLN A 172 55.46 -2.00 68.39
CA GLN A 172 55.39 -3.38 68.88
C GLN A 172 56.75 -3.90 69.36
N LYS A 173 57.81 -3.73 68.56
CA LYS A 173 59.19 -4.10 68.95
C LYS A 173 59.63 -3.39 70.23
N ALA A 174 59.27 -2.11 70.41
CA ALA A 174 59.61 -1.37 71.61
C ALA A 174 58.86 -1.88 72.84
N ILE A 175 57.58 -2.26 72.69
CA ILE A 175 56.75 -2.85 73.76
C ILE A 175 57.32 -4.21 74.20
N GLU A 176 57.69 -5.06 73.25
CA GLU A 176 58.33 -6.35 73.52
C GLU A 176 59.67 -6.17 74.28
N LEU A 177 60.49 -5.20 73.85
CA LEU A 177 61.74 -4.85 74.51
C LEU A 177 61.53 -4.42 75.97
N LEU A 178 60.48 -3.64 76.25
CA LEU A 178 60.12 -3.28 77.63
C LEU A 178 59.74 -4.52 78.45
N GLY A 179 58.95 -5.43 77.88
CA GLY A 179 58.57 -6.67 78.55
C GLY A 179 59.78 -7.50 78.97
N HIS A 180 60.77 -7.62 78.07
CA HIS A 180 62.03 -8.32 78.35
C HIS A 180 62.84 -7.66 79.48
N HIS A 181 63.03 -6.34 79.43
CA HIS A 181 63.84 -5.63 80.43
C HIS A 181 63.13 -5.46 81.79
N ALA A 182 61.80 -5.38 81.81
CA ALA A 182 61.04 -5.39 83.06
C ALA A 182 61.18 -6.74 83.79
N ALA A 183 61.05 -7.86 83.08
CA ALA A 183 61.28 -9.19 83.66
C ALA A 183 62.75 -9.39 84.12
N SER A 184 63.70 -8.82 83.37
CA SER A 184 65.13 -8.81 83.75
C SER A 184 65.41 -8.00 85.01
N PHE A 185 64.74 -6.85 85.19
CA PHE A 185 64.83 -6.04 86.41
C PHE A 185 64.39 -6.83 87.65
N ASP A 186 63.24 -7.52 87.57
CA ASP A 186 62.70 -8.31 88.69
C ASP A 186 63.60 -9.52 89.03
N SER A 187 64.12 -10.22 88.01
CA SER A 187 64.94 -11.42 88.20
C SER A 187 66.41 -11.14 88.60
N SER A 188 66.93 -9.94 88.32
CA SER A 188 68.31 -9.54 88.65
C SER A 188 68.45 -8.80 90.00
N GLY A 189 67.35 -8.63 90.74
CA GLY A 189 67.35 -7.83 91.97
C GLY A 189 67.57 -6.33 91.72
N GLY A 190 67.06 -5.81 90.60
CA GLY A 190 67.10 -4.38 90.25
C GLY A 190 68.39 -3.91 89.57
N LYS A 191 69.27 -4.82 89.12
CA LYS A 191 70.54 -4.47 88.47
C LYS A 191 70.39 -4.41 86.94
N VAL A 192 70.16 -3.21 86.40
CA VAL A 192 70.11 -2.95 84.94
C VAL A 192 71.00 -1.76 84.57
N THR A 193 71.49 -1.75 83.33
CA THR A 193 72.23 -0.59 82.81
C THR A 193 71.27 0.56 82.51
N ALA A 194 71.76 1.80 82.53
CA ALA A 194 70.93 3.00 82.29
C ALA A 194 70.20 3.00 80.93
N GLN A 195 70.75 2.30 79.93
CA GLN A 195 70.15 2.17 78.59
C GLN A 195 69.00 1.13 78.55
N HIS A 196 69.00 0.20 79.50
CA HIS A 196 68.03 -0.87 79.65
C HIS A 196 67.04 -0.63 80.79
N ASP A 197 67.06 0.56 81.39
CA ASP A 197 66.12 0.97 82.42
C ASP A 197 64.68 0.94 81.85
N PRO A 198 63.77 0.15 82.45
CA PRO A 198 62.37 0.07 82.01
C PRO A 198 61.65 1.43 81.93
N TYR A 199 62.00 2.40 82.79
CA TYR A 199 61.44 3.76 82.75
C TYR A 199 61.87 4.50 81.48
N VAL A 200 63.14 4.40 81.08
CA VAL A 200 63.67 5.03 79.87
C VAL A 200 63.02 4.40 78.62
N ILE A 201 62.90 3.06 78.60
CA ILE A 201 62.26 2.34 77.49
C ILE A 201 60.77 2.73 77.39
N ARG A 202 60.04 2.82 78.51
CA ARG A 202 58.64 3.27 78.55
C ARG A 202 58.46 4.65 77.91
N ARG A 203 59.33 5.62 78.19
CA ARG A 203 59.27 6.94 77.53
C ARG A 203 59.47 6.82 76.01
N GLY A 204 60.38 5.95 75.57
CA GLY A 204 60.59 5.64 74.16
C GLY A 204 59.36 5.01 73.48
N ILE A 205 58.62 4.15 74.18
CA ILE A 205 57.36 3.58 73.70
C ILE A 205 56.30 4.67 73.53
N LEU A 206 56.10 5.53 74.53
CA LEU A 206 55.12 6.63 74.45
C LEU A 206 55.37 7.52 73.23
N TYR A 207 56.64 7.84 72.94
CA TYR A 207 57.02 8.57 71.72
C TYR A 207 56.64 7.83 70.42
N ARG A 208 56.94 6.52 70.34
CA ARG A 208 56.64 5.69 69.15
C ARG A 208 55.14 5.47 68.95
N LEU A 209 54.38 5.25 70.02
CA LEU A 209 52.93 5.13 69.98
C LEU A 209 52.27 6.44 69.55
N ASN A 210 52.73 7.59 70.07
CA ASN A 210 52.25 8.88 69.60
C ASN A 210 52.51 9.06 68.10
N ARG A 211 53.70 8.69 67.62
CA ARG A 211 54.00 8.71 66.19
C ARG A 211 53.08 7.78 65.39
N GLN A 212 52.87 6.54 65.83
CA GLN A 212 51.93 5.62 65.17
C GLN A 212 50.51 6.23 65.05
N ILE A 213 49.99 6.81 66.13
CA ILE A 213 48.67 7.47 66.12
C ILE A 213 48.62 8.62 65.11
N LEU A 214 49.69 9.41 64.99
CA LEU A 214 49.78 10.47 63.99
C LEU A 214 49.75 9.92 62.56
N GLU A 215 50.51 8.87 62.26
CA GLU A 215 50.52 8.24 60.93
C GLU A 215 49.16 7.58 60.60
N GLU A 216 48.53 6.91 61.57
CA GLU A 216 47.20 6.31 61.42
C GLU A 216 46.12 7.37 61.15
N ASN A 217 46.15 8.48 61.89
CA ASN A 217 45.24 9.60 61.67
C ASN A 217 45.48 10.28 60.31
N SER A 218 46.73 10.43 59.88
CA SER A 218 47.06 10.96 58.56
C SER A 218 46.49 10.06 57.47
N ASN A 219 46.80 8.76 57.51
CA ASN A 219 46.28 7.79 56.54
C ASN A 219 44.74 7.74 56.52
N ARG A 220 44.09 7.87 57.68
CA ARG A 220 42.62 7.96 57.76
C ARG A 220 42.08 9.19 57.02
N GLN A 221 42.71 10.36 57.17
CA GLN A 221 42.26 11.57 56.46
C GLN A 221 42.48 11.46 54.96
N ASP A 222 43.59 10.86 54.52
CA ASP A 222 43.85 10.59 53.11
C ASP A 222 42.78 9.66 52.50
N LEU A 223 42.41 8.59 53.22
CA LEU A 223 41.34 7.68 52.77
C LEU A 223 39.97 8.38 52.69
N ILE A 224 39.64 9.26 53.63
CA ILE A 224 38.40 10.05 53.58
C ILE A 224 38.42 10.97 52.35
N ALA A 225 39.54 11.60 52.04
CA ALA A 225 39.67 12.44 50.85
C ALA A 225 39.49 11.63 49.56
N VAL A 226 40.07 10.43 49.49
CA VAL A 226 39.88 9.49 48.36
C VAL A 226 38.40 9.10 48.23
N GLN A 227 37.72 8.76 49.32
CA GLN A 227 36.29 8.42 49.31
C GLN A 227 35.41 9.57 48.81
N ASN A 228 35.68 10.80 49.26
CA ASN A 228 34.93 11.98 48.81
C ASN A 228 35.16 12.26 47.32
N ALA A 229 36.40 12.17 46.85
CA ALA A 229 36.73 12.31 45.43
C ALA A 229 36.09 11.19 44.58
N PHE A 230 36.01 9.98 45.13
CA PHE A 230 35.35 8.84 44.49
C PHE A 230 33.85 9.07 44.32
N SER A 231 33.18 9.56 45.38
CA SER A 231 31.75 9.88 45.33
C SER A 231 31.43 10.91 44.24
N GLN A 232 32.28 11.93 44.07
CA GLN A 232 32.12 12.92 43.00
C GLN A 232 32.35 12.30 41.62
N PHE A 233 33.36 11.43 41.50
CA PHE A 233 33.62 10.70 40.26
C PHE A 233 32.44 9.81 39.86
N GLU A 234 31.80 9.10 40.79
CA GLU A 234 30.60 8.31 40.49
C GLU A 234 29.42 9.16 40.00
N ALA A 235 29.21 10.32 40.61
CA ALA A 235 28.19 11.26 40.14
C ALA A 235 28.47 11.69 38.68
N HIS A 236 29.74 11.93 38.33
CA HIS A 236 30.16 12.21 36.95
C HIS A 236 29.92 11.02 36.01
N VAL A 237 30.25 9.80 36.43
CA VAL A 237 29.99 8.56 35.65
C VAL A 237 28.51 8.47 35.31
N ILE A 238 27.62 8.60 36.30
CA ILE A 238 26.17 8.52 36.12
C ILE A 238 25.67 9.62 35.18
N THR A 239 26.12 10.86 35.39
CA THR A 239 25.71 12.01 34.55
C THR A 239 26.14 11.84 33.09
N THR A 240 27.33 11.27 32.87
CA THR A 240 27.85 10.99 31.52
C THR A 240 27.04 9.90 30.83
N VAL A 241 26.70 8.83 31.55
CA VAL A 241 25.80 7.77 31.03
C VAL A 241 24.43 8.34 30.68
N GLN A 242 23.83 9.16 31.54
CA GLN A 242 22.55 9.82 31.27
C GLN A 242 22.63 10.68 30.00
N THR A 243 23.72 11.42 29.83
CA THR A 243 23.96 12.23 28.62
C THR A 243 24.00 11.36 27.36
N ALA A 244 24.74 10.24 27.39
CA ALA A 244 24.81 9.31 26.27
C ALA A 244 23.44 8.69 25.94
N LEU A 245 22.67 8.26 26.96
CA LEU A 245 21.37 7.65 26.77
C LEU A 245 20.30 8.66 26.30
N ASN A 246 20.38 9.92 26.73
CA ASN A 246 19.52 10.98 26.22
C ASN A 246 19.80 11.27 24.75
N ALA A 247 21.07 11.34 24.34
CA ALA A 247 21.45 11.48 22.94
C ALA A 247 20.97 10.30 22.09
N PHE A 248 21.14 9.07 22.60
CA PHE A 248 20.60 7.86 21.97
C PHE A 248 19.09 7.97 21.76
N ASN A 249 18.33 8.30 22.82
CA ASN A 249 16.88 8.46 22.74
C ASN A 249 16.47 9.52 21.70
N GLN A 250 17.18 10.65 21.64
CA GLN A 250 16.91 11.72 20.69
C GLN A 250 17.05 11.23 19.24
N PHE A 251 18.13 10.52 18.91
CA PHE A 251 18.34 10.01 17.56
C PHE A 251 17.28 8.97 17.16
N MET A 252 17.00 8.00 18.04
CA MET A 252 16.01 6.96 17.76
C MET A 252 14.58 7.51 17.66
N SER A 253 14.22 8.47 18.51
CA SER A 253 12.90 9.11 18.48
C SER A 253 12.72 9.91 17.19
N THR A 254 13.72 10.72 16.83
CA THR A 254 13.71 11.53 15.59
C THR A 254 13.56 10.64 14.35
N GLN A 255 14.28 9.52 14.31
CA GLN A 255 14.14 8.54 13.24
C GLN A 255 12.71 8.00 13.16
N THR A 256 12.16 7.56 14.29
CA THR A 256 10.82 6.97 14.35
C THR A 256 9.75 7.95 13.88
N ASP A 257 9.83 9.21 14.31
CA ASP A 257 8.88 10.25 13.92
C ASP A 257 8.94 10.56 12.42
N ARG A 258 10.16 10.68 11.87
CA ARG A 258 10.35 10.89 10.42
C ARG A 258 9.83 9.70 9.63
N GLN A 259 10.14 8.47 10.04
CA GLN A 259 9.65 7.27 9.37
C GLN A 259 8.11 7.19 9.39
N LYS A 260 7.48 7.54 10.51
CA LYS A 260 6.02 7.64 10.62
C LYS A 260 5.44 8.67 9.65
N ALA A 261 6.05 9.85 9.54
CA ALA A 261 5.61 10.88 8.61
C ALA A 261 5.66 10.39 7.14
N MET A 262 6.68 9.62 6.78
CA MET A 262 6.85 9.06 5.43
C MET A 262 5.78 8.02 5.09
N TYR A 263 5.41 7.16 6.03
CA TYR A 263 4.25 6.27 5.83
C TYR A 263 2.94 7.05 5.70
N GLY A 264 2.78 8.13 6.46
CA GLY A 264 1.65 9.05 6.34
C GLY A 264 1.58 9.71 4.96
N ASP A 265 2.71 10.14 4.40
CA ASP A 265 2.80 10.76 3.08
C ASP A 265 2.42 9.80 1.95
N ILE A 266 2.87 8.54 2.01
CA ILE A 266 2.46 7.49 1.06
C ILE A 266 0.95 7.29 1.10
N ALA A 267 0.37 7.12 2.29
CA ALA A 267 -1.05 6.89 2.47
C ALA A 267 -1.88 8.10 2.02
N ALA A 268 -1.43 9.31 2.32
CA ALA A 268 -2.08 10.55 1.90
C ALA A 268 -2.03 10.70 0.38
N THR A 269 -0.89 10.43 -0.25
CA THR A 269 -0.74 10.46 -1.72
C THR A 269 -1.72 9.51 -2.39
N ALA A 270 -1.83 8.27 -1.90
CA ALA A 270 -2.79 7.30 -2.44
C ALA A 270 -4.25 7.74 -2.23
N SER A 271 -4.58 8.29 -1.07
CA SER A 271 -5.94 8.71 -0.72
C SER A 271 -6.40 9.96 -1.50
N ASN A 272 -5.45 10.78 -1.96
CA ASN A 272 -5.74 12.00 -2.71
C ASN A 272 -5.93 11.76 -4.22
N ILE A 273 -5.73 10.53 -4.72
CA ILE A 273 -5.97 10.19 -6.12
C ILE A 273 -7.48 10.25 -6.40
N PRO A 274 -7.98 11.13 -7.30
CA PRO A 274 -9.38 11.12 -7.67
C PRO A 274 -9.77 9.79 -8.32
N LEU A 275 -10.93 9.23 -7.96
CA LEU A 275 -11.35 7.90 -8.39
C LEU A 275 -11.46 7.74 -9.92
N ASN A 276 -11.78 8.81 -10.63
CA ASN A 276 -11.89 8.86 -12.09
C ASN A 276 -10.62 9.34 -12.80
N PHE A 277 -9.56 9.70 -12.07
CA PHE A 277 -8.35 10.34 -12.64
C PHE A 277 -7.75 9.52 -13.79
N GLU A 278 -7.49 8.23 -13.53
CA GLU A 278 -6.88 7.33 -14.52
C GLU A 278 -7.82 7.07 -15.69
N TRP A 279 -9.11 6.88 -15.41
CA TRP A 279 -10.11 6.57 -16.44
C TRP A 279 -10.33 7.76 -17.39
N ASP A 280 -10.43 8.96 -16.86
CA ASP A 280 -10.61 10.17 -17.66
C ASP A 280 -9.35 10.47 -18.48
N GLY A 281 -8.17 10.28 -17.90
CA GLY A 281 -6.90 10.36 -18.60
C GLY A 281 -6.78 9.32 -19.73
N PHE A 282 -7.23 8.09 -19.48
CA PHE A 282 -7.26 7.01 -20.46
C PHE A 282 -8.23 7.31 -21.61
N ILE A 283 -9.46 7.75 -21.32
CA ILE A 283 -10.44 8.13 -22.35
C ILE A 283 -9.88 9.24 -23.23
N ARG A 284 -9.31 10.29 -22.61
CA ARG A 284 -8.79 11.44 -23.35
C ARG A 284 -7.71 11.05 -24.35
N ARG A 285 -6.83 10.12 -23.99
CA ARG A 285 -5.73 9.63 -24.85
C ARG A 285 -6.19 8.64 -25.92
N ASN A 286 -7.29 7.92 -25.69
CA ASN A 286 -7.78 6.87 -26.58
C ASN A 286 -9.13 7.21 -27.23
N ASN A 287 -9.51 8.48 -27.27
CA ASN A 287 -10.85 8.92 -27.71
C ASN A 287 -11.18 8.54 -29.17
N ALA A 288 -10.17 8.36 -30.02
CA ALA A 288 -10.33 7.97 -31.42
C ALA A 288 -10.68 6.48 -31.59
N VAL A 289 -10.33 5.65 -30.60
CA VAL A 289 -10.58 4.20 -30.61
C VAL A 289 -11.77 3.84 -29.75
N LEU A 290 -11.93 4.52 -28.61
CA LEU A 290 -13.03 4.26 -27.69
C LEU A 290 -14.35 4.72 -28.29
N VAL A 291 -15.39 3.92 -28.04
CA VAL A 291 -16.75 4.23 -28.49
C VAL A 291 -17.23 5.47 -27.75
N ASN A 292 -17.66 6.48 -28.49
CA ASN A 292 -18.33 7.64 -27.91
C ASN A 292 -19.72 7.23 -27.41
N PRO A 293 -19.99 7.25 -26.09
CA PRO A 293 -21.29 6.85 -25.55
C PRO A 293 -22.42 7.81 -25.94
N ASN A 294 -22.09 9.02 -26.40
CA ASN A 294 -23.05 10.01 -26.87
C ASN A 294 -23.33 9.90 -28.37
N ALA A 295 -22.63 9.01 -29.09
CA ALA A 295 -22.94 8.77 -30.49
C ALA A 295 -24.28 8.04 -30.61
N ALA A 296 -25.13 8.49 -31.53
CA ALA A 296 -26.40 7.84 -31.78
C ALA A 296 -26.17 6.38 -32.20
N PRO A 297 -26.99 5.42 -31.70
CA PRO A 297 -26.99 4.07 -32.22
C PRO A 297 -27.19 4.11 -33.73
N ARG A 298 -26.50 3.22 -34.46
CA ARG A 298 -26.71 3.10 -35.90
C ARG A 298 -28.14 2.60 -36.14
N THR A 299 -28.90 3.29 -36.99
CA THR A 299 -30.24 2.88 -37.41
C THR A 299 -30.25 2.56 -38.90
N MET A 300 -31.21 1.74 -39.34
CA MET A 300 -31.40 1.43 -40.75
C MET A 300 -31.83 2.66 -41.58
N ASP A 301 -32.39 3.69 -40.94
CA ASP A 301 -32.87 4.91 -41.61
C ASP A 301 -31.76 5.67 -42.36
N GLY A 302 -30.50 5.48 -41.96
CA GLY A 302 -29.33 6.07 -42.61
C GLY A 302 -28.56 5.12 -43.53
N VAL A 303 -29.01 3.88 -43.70
CA VAL A 303 -28.32 2.87 -44.50
C VAL A 303 -28.83 2.94 -45.93
N SER A 304 -27.94 3.30 -46.85
CA SER A 304 -28.19 3.17 -48.30
C SER A 304 -27.16 2.22 -48.90
N PHE A 305 -27.60 1.45 -49.88
CA PHE A 305 -26.75 0.56 -50.66
C PHE A 305 -26.99 0.79 -52.16
N PRO A 306 -26.03 0.42 -53.03
CA PRO A 306 -26.20 0.58 -54.46
C PRO A 306 -27.48 -0.10 -54.97
N ASN A 307 -28.25 0.61 -55.81
CA ASN A 307 -29.54 0.18 -56.36
C ASN A 307 -30.73 0.11 -55.41
N ASP A 308 -30.61 0.53 -54.14
CA ASP A 308 -31.73 0.55 -53.19
C ASP A 308 -32.98 1.28 -53.73
N SER A 309 -32.77 2.46 -54.35
CA SER A 309 -33.84 3.26 -54.95
C SER A 309 -34.19 2.89 -56.41
N HIS A 310 -33.62 1.81 -56.95
CA HIS A 310 -33.83 1.44 -58.36
C HIS A 310 -35.29 1.04 -58.61
N ARG A 311 -35.86 1.39 -59.77
CA ARG A 311 -37.30 1.12 -60.04
C ARG A 311 -37.67 -0.36 -59.92
N ALA A 312 -36.75 -1.26 -60.24
CA ALA A 312 -36.98 -2.71 -60.20
C ALA A 312 -37.01 -3.31 -58.78
N THR A 313 -36.53 -2.59 -57.76
CA THR A 313 -36.58 -3.03 -56.36
C THR A 313 -37.84 -2.54 -55.65
N LYS A 314 -38.62 -1.64 -56.28
CA LYS A 314 -39.87 -1.11 -55.74
C LYS A 314 -41.06 -1.94 -56.23
N PRO A 315 -41.96 -2.38 -55.34
CA PRO A 315 -43.13 -3.14 -55.73
C PRO A 315 -44.14 -2.26 -56.49
N LEU A 316 -44.87 -2.87 -57.43
CA LEU A 316 -45.99 -2.22 -58.11
C LEU A 316 -47.24 -2.20 -57.24
N ILE A 317 -47.41 -3.24 -56.43
CA ILE A 317 -48.37 -3.33 -55.33
C ILE A 317 -47.85 -4.34 -54.31
N GLU A 318 -48.06 -4.06 -53.04
CA GLU A 318 -47.74 -4.95 -51.93
C GLU A 318 -48.80 -4.84 -50.84
N GLY A 319 -48.98 -5.90 -50.05
CA GLY A 319 -49.95 -5.90 -48.97
C GLY A 319 -50.41 -7.29 -48.57
N SER A 320 -51.25 -7.37 -47.54
CA SER A 320 -51.79 -8.64 -47.08
C SER A 320 -52.99 -9.08 -47.94
N LEU A 321 -52.97 -10.33 -48.37
CA LEU A 321 -54.11 -11.01 -48.99
C LEU A 321 -54.38 -12.30 -48.23
N GLU A 322 -55.63 -12.74 -48.22
CA GLU A 322 -55.96 -14.07 -47.75
C GLU A 322 -56.05 -15.03 -48.93
N ARG A 323 -55.41 -16.20 -48.81
CA ARG A 323 -55.44 -17.24 -49.83
C ARG A 323 -56.12 -18.49 -49.30
N LYS A 324 -56.96 -19.10 -50.12
CA LYS A 324 -57.57 -20.39 -49.79
C LYS A 324 -56.52 -21.51 -49.81
N SER A 325 -56.31 -22.17 -48.68
CA SER A 325 -55.36 -23.29 -48.56
C SER A 325 -55.77 -24.49 -49.42
N ARG A 326 -54.78 -25.20 -49.98
CA ARG A 326 -54.96 -26.45 -50.76
C ARG A 326 -54.63 -27.74 -49.97
N GLY A 327 -54.39 -27.65 -48.67
CA GLY A 327 -54.02 -28.81 -47.84
C GLY A 327 -55.14 -29.86 -47.73
N MET A 328 -54.77 -31.13 -47.80
CA MET A 328 -55.68 -32.27 -47.58
C MET A 328 -55.77 -32.54 -46.06
N GLY A 329 -56.74 -31.93 -45.37
CA GLY A 329 -56.94 -32.04 -43.92
C GLY A 329 -57.73 -30.86 -43.32
N ALA A 330 -58.04 -30.91 -42.01
CA ALA A 330 -59.02 -30.09 -41.28
C ALA A 330 -58.76 -28.55 -41.16
N LEU A 331 -57.95 -27.96 -42.05
CA LEU A 331 -57.78 -26.51 -42.18
C LEU A 331 -58.25 -26.05 -43.57
N LYS A 332 -59.54 -26.26 -43.87
CA LYS A 332 -60.23 -25.60 -44.98
C LYS A 332 -60.51 -24.15 -44.58
N GLY A 333 -59.58 -23.25 -44.89
CA GLY A 333 -59.72 -21.83 -44.59
C GLY A 333 -58.90 -20.94 -45.52
N TYR A 334 -59.17 -19.65 -45.42
CA TYR A 334 -58.33 -18.59 -45.97
C TYR A 334 -57.21 -18.32 -44.97
N SER A 335 -55.96 -18.31 -45.43
CA SER A 335 -54.78 -17.94 -44.65
C SER A 335 -54.20 -16.63 -45.15
N THR A 336 -53.91 -15.70 -44.24
CA THR A 336 -53.28 -14.43 -44.58
C THR A 336 -51.79 -14.64 -44.89
N GLY A 337 -51.32 -14.01 -45.96
CA GLY A 337 -49.89 -13.87 -46.30
C GLY A 337 -49.60 -12.45 -46.77
N TYR A 338 -48.32 -12.10 -46.89
CA TYR A 338 -47.88 -10.83 -47.48
C TYR A 338 -47.52 -11.05 -48.94
N TYR A 339 -48.10 -10.27 -49.83
CA TYR A 339 -47.95 -10.46 -51.26
C TYR A 339 -47.30 -9.24 -51.88
N VAL A 340 -46.50 -9.48 -52.92
CA VAL A 340 -45.74 -8.44 -53.61
C VAL A 340 -45.76 -8.69 -55.11
N VAL A 341 -46.25 -7.74 -55.91
CA VAL A 341 -46.06 -7.74 -57.36
C VAL A 341 -44.86 -6.90 -57.73
N THR A 342 -43.87 -7.52 -58.38
CA THR A 342 -42.64 -6.84 -58.79
C THR A 342 -42.72 -6.38 -60.26
N PRO A 343 -41.95 -5.35 -60.65
CA PRO A 343 -41.82 -4.94 -62.05
C PRO A 343 -41.29 -6.04 -62.99
N ALA A 344 -40.67 -7.09 -62.44
CA ALA A 344 -40.21 -8.26 -63.18
C ALA A 344 -41.35 -9.23 -63.57
N GLY A 345 -42.60 -8.90 -63.22
CA GLY A 345 -43.78 -9.72 -63.56
C GLY A 345 -43.97 -10.92 -62.63
N TYR A 346 -43.44 -10.89 -61.42
CA TYR A 346 -43.71 -11.91 -60.40
C TYR A 346 -44.67 -11.42 -59.34
N LEU A 347 -45.57 -12.30 -58.91
CA LEU A 347 -46.31 -12.19 -57.65
C LEU A 347 -45.66 -13.13 -56.63
N HIS A 348 -44.99 -12.58 -55.64
CA HIS A 348 -44.40 -13.32 -54.53
C HIS A 348 -45.33 -13.34 -53.33
N GLU A 349 -45.37 -14.48 -52.64
CA GLU A 349 -45.97 -14.64 -51.32
C GLU A 349 -44.87 -14.81 -50.28
N TYR A 350 -44.94 -14.02 -49.23
CA TYR A 350 -44.15 -14.13 -48.03
C TYR A 350 -45.07 -14.42 -46.84
N LYS A 351 -44.52 -15.04 -45.80
CA LYS A 351 -45.24 -15.28 -44.56
C LYS A 351 -45.67 -13.97 -43.88
N ASP A 352 -44.83 -12.94 -43.93
CA ASP A 352 -45.00 -11.62 -43.32
C ASP A 352 -44.15 -10.57 -44.07
N ASN A 353 -44.22 -9.30 -43.63
CA ASN A 353 -43.41 -8.19 -44.14
C ASN A 353 -42.24 -7.87 -43.20
N ASP A 354 -41.53 -8.89 -42.73
CA ASP A 354 -40.40 -8.74 -41.83
C ASP A 354 -39.08 -9.00 -42.57
N ASN A 355 -38.33 -7.93 -42.79
CA ASN A 355 -37.03 -7.95 -43.46
C ASN A 355 -35.85 -8.01 -42.46
N PHE A 356 -36.10 -7.99 -41.15
CA PHE A 356 -35.07 -7.77 -40.14
C PHE A 356 -34.82 -8.98 -39.24
N HIS A 357 -35.85 -9.71 -38.80
CA HIS A 357 -35.65 -10.82 -37.86
C HIS A 357 -35.32 -12.15 -38.53
N LYS A 358 -35.58 -12.30 -39.84
CA LYS A 358 -35.27 -13.49 -40.65
C LYS A 358 -34.98 -13.08 -42.09
N ASP A 359 -34.25 -13.93 -42.81
CA ASP A 359 -34.01 -13.73 -44.24
C ASP A 359 -35.33 -13.92 -45.02
N PRO A 360 -35.86 -12.90 -45.71
CA PRO A 360 -37.14 -12.97 -46.39
C PRO A 360 -37.03 -13.85 -47.66
N ALA A 361 -37.59 -15.05 -47.60
CA ALA A 361 -37.71 -15.95 -48.74
C ALA A 361 -39.19 -16.08 -49.17
N PRO A 362 -39.51 -15.98 -50.48
CA PRO A 362 -40.88 -16.16 -50.93
C PRO A 362 -41.28 -17.63 -50.81
N GLU A 363 -42.41 -17.89 -50.14
CA GLU A 363 -42.99 -19.23 -50.03
C GLU A 363 -43.57 -19.68 -51.38
N ILE A 364 -44.17 -18.75 -52.12
CA ILE A 364 -44.77 -19.00 -53.45
C ILE A 364 -44.42 -17.85 -54.38
N SER A 365 -44.22 -18.15 -55.66
CA SER A 365 -43.88 -17.15 -56.68
C SER A 365 -44.60 -17.49 -57.98
N LEU A 366 -45.44 -16.60 -58.47
CA LEU A 366 -46.17 -16.80 -59.72
C LEU A 366 -45.64 -15.84 -60.77
N TYR A 367 -45.19 -16.36 -61.90
CA TYR A 367 -44.86 -15.53 -63.06
C TYR A 367 -46.16 -15.12 -63.76
N LEU A 368 -46.48 -13.83 -63.65
CA LEU A 368 -47.77 -13.26 -64.06
C LEU A 368 -48.00 -13.30 -65.58
N PRO A 369 -47.00 -13.10 -66.46
CA PRO A 369 -47.21 -13.20 -67.91
C PRO A 369 -47.73 -14.57 -68.38
N ASP A 370 -47.39 -15.64 -67.65
CA ASP A 370 -47.85 -17.02 -67.95
C ASP A 370 -49.12 -17.41 -67.14
N SER A 371 -49.66 -16.47 -66.37
CA SER A 371 -50.80 -16.71 -65.47
C SER A 371 -52.11 -16.18 -66.07
N ILE A 372 -53.21 -16.89 -65.80
CA ILE A 372 -54.56 -16.50 -66.21
C ILE A 372 -55.28 -15.91 -65.00
N ILE A 373 -55.75 -14.67 -65.11
CA ILE A 373 -56.48 -14.00 -64.04
C ILE A 373 -58.01 -14.14 -64.22
N GLY A 374 -58.71 -14.54 -63.15
CA GLY A 374 -60.16 -14.60 -63.09
C GLY A 374 -60.83 -13.24 -62.89
N ALA A 375 -62.16 -13.21 -62.99
CA ALA A 375 -62.95 -12.03 -62.63
C ALA A 375 -62.91 -11.78 -61.12
N VAL A 376 -63.14 -10.53 -60.72
CA VAL A 376 -63.35 -10.16 -59.31
C VAL A 376 -64.80 -10.49 -58.95
N ASP A 377 -64.99 -11.18 -57.83
CA ASP A 377 -66.29 -11.51 -57.24
C ASP A 377 -66.29 -11.06 -55.77
N GLY A 378 -66.92 -9.91 -55.50
CA GLY A 378 -66.82 -9.29 -54.18
C GLY A 378 -65.34 -8.95 -53.86
N PRO A 379 -64.83 -9.28 -52.66
CA PRO A 379 -63.42 -9.09 -52.34
C PRO A 379 -62.50 -10.20 -52.89
N LYS A 380 -63.00 -11.12 -53.72
CA LYS A 380 -62.25 -12.32 -54.15
C LYS A 380 -61.85 -12.23 -55.61
N PHE A 381 -60.71 -12.82 -55.94
CA PHE A 381 -60.26 -13.02 -57.32
C PHE A 381 -59.42 -14.30 -57.41
N THR A 382 -59.24 -14.83 -58.61
CA THR A 382 -58.41 -16.03 -58.81
C THR A 382 -57.27 -15.77 -59.78
N ILE A 383 -56.13 -16.41 -59.55
CA ILE A 383 -55.01 -16.45 -60.49
C ILE A 383 -54.66 -17.91 -60.71
N LYS A 384 -54.71 -18.36 -61.96
CA LYS A 384 -54.25 -19.68 -62.35
C LYS A 384 -52.84 -19.56 -62.92
N GLY A 385 -51.87 -20.10 -62.21
CA GLY A 385 -50.45 -19.94 -62.56
C GLY A 385 -49.63 -21.14 -62.11
N LYS A 386 -48.39 -21.19 -62.58
CA LYS A 386 -47.41 -22.17 -62.15
C LYS A 386 -46.56 -21.55 -61.04
N ASP A 387 -46.45 -22.25 -59.92
CA ASP A 387 -45.55 -21.83 -58.84
C ASP A 387 -44.10 -22.07 -59.26
N SER A 388 -43.35 -20.98 -59.38
CA SER A 388 -41.92 -20.97 -59.67
C SER A 388 -41.08 -20.78 -58.40
N SER A 389 -41.67 -20.89 -57.21
CA SER A 389 -40.89 -20.95 -55.96
C SER A 389 -40.06 -22.25 -55.88
N GLY A 390 -38.99 -22.23 -55.08
CA GLY A 390 -38.16 -23.41 -54.80
C GLY A 390 -37.09 -23.76 -55.85
N SER A 391 -36.51 -24.96 -55.72
CA SER A 391 -35.37 -25.42 -56.53
C SER A 391 -35.71 -25.57 -58.02
N LYS A 392 -34.72 -25.41 -58.90
CA LYS A 392 -34.84 -25.55 -60.37
C LYS A 392 -35.51 -26.87 -60.80
N LEU A 393 -35.36 -27.94 -60.03
CA LEU A 393 -36.04 -29.22 -60.29
C LEU A 393 -37.53 -29.18 -59.94
N GLY A 394 -37.90 -28.52 -58.84
CA GLY A 394 -39.29 -28.31 -58.42
C GLY A 394 -40.05 -27.41 -59.41
N GLN A 395 -39.40 -26.36 -59.91
CA GLN A 395 -39.98 -25.48 -60.93
C GLN A 395 -40.32 -26.22 -62.23
N LYS A 396 -39.55 -27.22 -62.67
CA LYS A 396 -39.89 -28.00 -63.88
C LYS A 396 -41.14 -28.87 -63.71
N MET A 397 -41.34 -29.39 -62.50
CA MET A 397 -42.46 -30.27 -62.16
C MET A 397 -43.72 -29.53 -61.68
N ALA A 398 -43.66 -28.21 -61.46
CA ALA A 398 -44.81 -27.45 -60.99
C ALA A 398 -45.95 -27.46 -62.03
N ILE A 399 -47.16 -27.78 -61.55
CA ILE A 399 -48.40 -27.90 -62.35
C ILE A 399 -49.20 -26.61 -62.17
N SER A 400 -49.74 -26.09 -63.27
CA SER A 400 -50.62 -24.90 -63.25
C SER A 400 -51.80 -25.14 -62.30
N SER A 401 -51.93 -24.28 -61.29
CA SER A 401 -52.92 -24.42 -60.22
C SER A 401 -53.68 -23.12 -60.04
N GLU A 402 -54.98 -23.21 -59.70
CA GLU A 402 -55.83 -22.03 -59.48
C GLU A 402 -55.75 -21.55 -58.02
N PHE A 403 -55.18 -20.37 -57.80
CA PHE A 403 -55.03 -19.72 -56.51
C PHE A 403 -56.20 -18.77 -56.28
N GLN A 404 -56.93 -18.93 -55.18
CA GLN A 404 -58.06 -18.07 -54.83
C GLN A 404 -57.63 -17.09 -53.75
N PHE A 405 -57.65 -15.81 -54.07
CA PHE A 405 -57.29 -14.71 -53.19
C PHE A 405 -58.54 -13.96 -52.72
N LYS A 406 -58.43 -13.36 -51.55
CA LYS A 406 -59.41 -12.47 -50.96
C LYS A 406 -58.67 -11.25 -50.41
N ALA A 407 -59.00 -10.08 -50.94
CA ALA A 407 -58.49 -8.80 -50.45
C ALA A 407 -59.39 -8.27 -49.30
N HIS A 408 -58.98 -7.16 -48.67
CA HIS A 408 -59.76 -6.54 -47.59
C HIS A 408 -61.07 -5.94 -48.08
N THR A 409 -61.05 -5.33 -49.29
CA THR A 409 -62.23 -4.74 -49.92
C THR A 409 -62.37 -5.15 -51.38
N HIS A 410 -63.55 -4.89 -51.98
CA HIS A 410 -63.76 -5.06 -53.42
C HIS A 410 -62.81 -4.18 -54.24
N ALA A 411 -62.63 -2.92 -53.82
CA ALA A 411 -61.75 -1.99 -54.49
C ALA A 411 -60.28 -2.46 -54.48
N ASP A 412 -59.82 -3.03 -53.36
CA ASP A 412 -58.48 -3.63 -53.29
C ASP A 412 -58.36 -4.82 -54.25
N ALA A 413 -59.37 -5.71 -54.28
CA ALA A 413 -59.39 -6.85 -55.19
C ALA A 413 -59.34 -6.40 -56.66
N GLU A 414 -60.05 -5.33 -57.02
CA GLU A 414 -59.98 -4.70 -58.35
C GLU A 414 -58.60 -4.11 -58.63
N GLN A 415 -57.97 -3.45 -57.66
CA GLN A 415 -56.63 -2.87 -57.82
C GLN A 415 -55.56 -3.95 -58.03
N TRP A 416 -55.53 -4.98 -57.16
CA TRP A 416 -54.66 -6.15 -57.31
C TRP A 416 -54.88 -6.82 -58.67
N ARG A 417 -56.14 -7.04 -59.05
CA ARG A 417 -56.49 -7.66 -60.33
C ARG A 417 -56.08 -6.81 -61.52
N SER A 418 -56.25 -5.50 -61.47
CA SER A 418 -55.86 -4.57 -62.54
C SER A 418 -54.35 -4.59 -62.77
N ILE A 419 -53.55 -4.54 -61.70
CA ILE A 419 -52.09 -4.56 -61.80
C ILE A 419 -51.61 -5.92 -62.31
N VAL A 420 -52.17 -7.03 -61.82
CA VAL A 420 -51.82 -8.37 -62.32
C VAL A 420 -52.24 -8.55 -63.78
N ALA A 421 -53.44 -8.12 -64.17
CA ALA A 421 -53.94 -8.22 -65.54
C ALA A 421 -53.11 -7.40 -66.53
N SER A 422 -52.46 -6.32 -66.08
CA SER A 422 -51.55 -5.54 -66.94
C SER A 422 -50.40 -6.39 -67.50
N PHE A 423 -49.94 -7.42 -66.78
CA PHE A 423 -48.89 -8.34 -67.27
C PHE A 423 -49.39 -9.41 -68.24
N ALA A 424 -50.66 -9.80 -68.14
CA ALA A 424 -51.27 -10.78 -69.05
C ALA A 424 -51.55 -10.19 -70.44
N ASN A 425 -51.76 -8.86 -70.53
CA ASN A 425 -52.04 -8.15 -71.79
C ASN A 425 -50.82 -7.42 -72.37
N SER A 426 -49.71 -7.35 -71.64
CA SER A 426 -48.51 -6.63 -72.08
C SER A 426 -47.57 -7.57 -72.85
N SER A 427 -47.63 -7.50 -74.18
CA SER A 427 -46.56 -7.99 -75.04
C SER A 427 -45.33 -7.08 -74.90
N ASN A 428 -44.34 -7.50 -74.11
CA ASN A 428 -42.94 -7.05 -74.08
C ASN A 428 -42.64 -5.56 -74.36
N SER A 429 -42.93 -4.66 -73.42
CA SER A 429 -42.22 -3.38 -73.35
C SER A 429 -41.88 -2.99 -71.90
N LEU A 430 -40.63 -3.22 -71.51
CA LEU A 430 -40.05 -2.57 -70.32
C LEU A 430 -39.76 -1.11 -70.71
N PRO A 431 -40.16 -0.10 -69.91
CA PRO A 431 -39.70 1.25 -70.14
C PRO A 431 -38.19 1.33 -69.87
N THR A 432 -37.42 1.68 -70.90
CA THR A 432 -35.98 1.97 -70.83
C THR A 432 -35.78 3.32 -70.16
N SER A 433 -34.87 3.42 -69.20
CA SER A 433 -34.38 4.70 -68.66
C SER A 433 -32.85 4.70 -68.70
N PRO A 434 -32.20 5.88 -68.74
CA PRO A 434 -30.81 6.02 -69.13
C PRO A 434 -29.87 5.28 -68.17
N VAL A 435 -28.80 4.70 -68.73
CA VAL A 435 -27.71 4.11 -67.97
C VAL A 435 -26.99 5.23 -67.23
N GLU A 436 -27.20 5.30 -65.92
CA GLU A 436 -26.39 6.16 -65.05
C GLU A 436 -25.17 5.35 -64.60
N SER A 437 -24.04 5.56 -65.27
CA SER A 437 -22.75 4.97 -64.91
C SER A 437 -22.35 5.44 -63.51
N ARG A 438 -22.37 4.57 -62.50
CA ARG A 438 -21.82 4.91 -61.18
C ARG A 438 -20.98 3.77 -60.61
N ASN A 439 -19.75 4.13 -60.26
CA ASN A 439 -18.75 3.30 -59.61
C ASN A 439 -19.32 2.63 -58.36
N ILE A 440 -19.04 1.33 -58.23
CA ILE A 440 -19.37 0.53 -57.05
C ILE A 440 -18.43 0.94 -55.92
N THR A 441 -18.88 1.80 -55.02
CA THR A 441 -18.23 1.99 -53.71
C THR A 441 -18.86 1.03 -52.70
N PRO A 442 -18.06 0.36 -51.85
CA PRO A 442 -18.60 -0.43 -50.74
C PRO A 442 -19.41 0.46 -49.79
N ILE A 443 -20.39 -0.13 -49.09
CA ILE A 443 -21.26 0.54 -48.13
C ILE A 443 -20.39 1.32 -47.13
N ALA A 444 -20.37 2.65 -47.27
CA ALA A 444 -19.71 3.54 -46.33
C ALA A 444 -20.76 3.99 -45.31
N THR A 445 -20.74 3.40 -44.12
CA THR A 445 -21.47 3.99 -42.98
C THR A 445 -20.74 5.28 -42.63
N ARG A 446 -21.33 6.42 -42.96
CA ARG A 446 -20.75 7.74 -42.70
C ARG A 446 -20.61 7.93 -41.19
N MET A 447 -19.38 7.80 -40.68
CA MET A 447 -19.01 8.37 -39.39
C MET A 447 -18.70 9.85 -39.64
N GLU A 448 -19.42 10.75 -38.98
CA GLU A 448 -18.98 12.15 -38.90
C GLU A 448 -17.77 12.19 -37.97
N GLU A 449 -16.58 12.35 -38.54
CA GLU A 449 -15.37 12.74 -37.82
C GLU A 449 -15.44 14.24 -37.44
N PRO A 450 -15.04 14.61 -36.21
CA PRO A 450 -14.75 16.00 -35.90
C PRO A 450 -13.44 16.43 -36.56
N GLN A 451 -13.51 17.54 -37.29
CA GLN A 451 -12.41 18.27 -37.92
C GLN A 451 -11.24 18.55 -36.94
N GLN A 452 -10.05 18.04 -37.25
CA GLN A 452 -8.79 18.49 -36.65
C GLN A 452 -7.78 18.92 -37.74
N SER A 453 -7.28 20.14 -37.56
CA SER A 453 -6.24 20.80 -38.32
C SER A 453 -4.90 20.04 -38.21
N GLY A 454 -4.24 19.78 -39.33
CA GLY A 454 -3.06 18.92 -39.40
C GLY A 454 -1.71 19.57 -39.08
N VAL A 455 -0.69 18.72 -38.89
CA VAL A 455 0.71 18.89 -39.33
C VAL A 455 1.30 17.51 -39.64
N THR A 456 2.27 17.48 -40.55
CA THR A 456 2.77 16.37 -41.37
C THR A 456 3.94 15.60 -40.73
N SER A 457 4.10 14.32 -41.10
CA SER A 457 5.35 13.66 -41.60
C SER A 457 5.23 12.12 -41.56
N GLY A 458 5.64 11.44 -42.65
CA GLY A 458 5.82 9.97 -42.72
C GLY A 458 7.30 9.63 -42.97
N PRO A 459 7.68 8.43 -43.49
CA PRO A 459 7.00 7.12 -43.50
C PRO A 459 7.88 5.95 -42.95
N LEU A 460 7.28 4.76 -42.69
CA LEU A 460 7.67 3.41 -43.20
C LEU A 460 7.25 2.22 -42.29
N SER A 461 6.43 1.34 -42.88
CA SER A 461 6.46 -0.15 -42.92
C SER A 461 6.60 -0.99 -41.63
N ALA A 462 5.56 -1.73 -41.22
CA ALA A 462 5.30 -3.19 -41.44
C ALA A 462 5.61 -3.98 -40.13
N THR A 463 4.91 -5.02 -39.65
CA THR A 463 4.10 -6.11 -40.22
C THR A 463 3.26 -6.75 -39.07
N SER A 464 2.06 -7.29 -39.34
CA SER A 464 1.28 -8.17 -38.44
C SER A 464 1.96 -9.55 -38.25
N PRO A 465 1.54 -10.46 -37.30
CA PRO A 465 0.29 -11.26 -37.40
C PRO A 465 -0.39 -11.56 -36.02
N GLN A 466 -1.73 -11.57 -35.89
CA GLN A 466 -2.74 -12.62 -36.18
C GLN A 466 -3.14 -13.53 -34.99
N ALA A 467 -4.47 -13.57 -34.78
CA ALA A 467 -5.34 -14.62 -34.23
C ALA A 467 -5.39 -14.93 -32.72
N GLY A 468 -6.63 -15.03 -32.21
CA GLY A 468 -6.94 -15.71 -30.95
C GLY A 468 -8.28 -15.27 -30.33
N SER A 469 -9.34 -15.97 -30.67
CA SER A 469 -10.76 -15.66 -30.46
C SER A 469 -11.29 -15.85 -29.01
N ALA A 470 -12.45 -15.22 -28.79
CA ALA A 470 -13.61 -15.69 -28.00
C ALA A 470 -13.88 -15.08 -26.60
N HIS A 471 -14.92 -14.25 -26.58
CA HIS A 471 -15.85 -13.86 -25.50
C HIS A 471 -16.64 -15.08 -24.93
N PRO A 472 -17.72 -14.94 -24.10
CA PRO A 472 -18.26 -13.77 -23.37
C PRO A 472 -18.65 -14.08 -21.91
N ILE A 473 -18.90 -13.06 -21.06
CA ILE A 473 -20.07 -13.10 -20.15
C ILE A 473 -20.72 -11.71 -20.06
N THR A 474 -22.03 -11.76 -20.24
CA THR A 474 -23.11 -10.79 -20.05
C THR A 474 -23.20 -10.19 -18.64
N SER A 475 -23.51 -8.90 -18.57
CA SER A 475 -24.28 -8.28 -17.48
C SER A 475 -25.67 -7.90 -17.99
N PRO A 476 -26.66 -7.76 -17.10
CA PRO A 476 -27.31 -6.44 -16.96
C PRO A 476 -27.69 -6.18 -15.46
N THR A 477 -28.16 -5.05 -14.93
CA THR A 477 -28.90 -3.90 -15.48
C THR A 477 -28.89 -2.75 -14.44
N SER A 478 -29.03 -1.53 -14.96
CA SER A 478 -29.46 -0.21 -14.42
C SER A 478 -30.51 -0.26 -13.28
N ALA A 479 -30.43 0.54 -12.19
CA ALA A 479 -30.63 1.99 -12.00
C ALA A 479 -32.09 2.49 -12.09
N THR A 480 -32.61 3.17 -11.04
CA THR A 480 -33.32 4.48 -11.14
C THR A 480 -33.63 5.15 -9.77
N THR A 481 -33.08 6.36 -9.60
CA THR A 481 -33.60 7.65 -9.07
C THR A 481 -34.77 7.76 -8.07
N THR A 482 -34.64 8.69 -7.10
CA THR A 482 -35.40 9.98 -7.04
C THR A 482 -34.95 10.87 -5.86
N SER A 483 -34.85 12.19 -6.09
CA SER A 483 -34.74 13.28 -5.08
C SER A 483 -35.94 14.23 -5.25
N PRO A 484 -36.26 15.15 -4.31
CA PRO A 484 -35.63 16.50 -4.36
C PRO A 484 -35.49 17.30 -3.03
N ALA A 485 -34.49 18.21 -3.04
CA ALA A 485 -34.42 19.60 -2.49
C ALA A 485 -34.71 19.89 -0.98
N SER A 486 -34.15 20.89 -0.26
CA SER A 486 -33.09 21.91 -0.40
C SER A 486 -33.11 22.77 0.89
N ALA A 487 -31.98 23.18 1.48
CA ALA A 487 -31.82 24.46 2.23
C ALA A 487 -30.35 24.68 2.64
N GLY A 488 -29.86 25.92 2.43
CA GLY A 488 -28.48 26.35 2.59
C GLY A 488 -28.07 26.87 3.99
N PRO A 489 -26.97 27.66 4.10
CA PRO A 489 -25.91 27.43 5.08
C PRO A 489 -25.75 28.53 6.15
N TYR A 490 -25.12 28.24 7.28
CA TYR A 490 -24.58 29.27 8.19
C TYR A 490 -23.22 28.89 8.81
N HIS A 491 -22.32 29.88 8.74
CA HIS A 491 -21.00 29.98 9.36
C HIS A 491 -21.06 30.13 10.90
N GLY A 492 -20.00 29.71 11.60
CA GLY A 492 -19.73 30.13 12.99
C GLY A 492 -18.33 29.74 13.47
N ALA A 493 -17.45 30.72 13.61
CA ALA A 493 -16.14 30.67 14.29
C ALA A 493 -16.22 31.54 15.59
N PRO A 494 -15.22 31.47 16.50
CA PRO A 494 -15.43 31.42 17.95
C PRO A 494 -15.55 32.78 18.66
N ALA A 495 -16.19 32.79 19.84
CA ALA A 495 -16.23 33.93 20.75
C ALA A 495 -15.29 33.72 21.95
N ALA A 496 -14.48 34.74 22.22
CA ALA A 496 -13.63 34.89 23.39
C ALA A 496 -14.33 35.77 24.47
N THR A 497 -14.10 35.42 25.74
CA THR A 497 -14.11 36.19 27.02
C THR A 497 -15.04 37.40 27.24
N PRO A 498 -15.53 37.53 28.49
CA PRO A 498 -15.17 38.74 29.25
C PRO A 498 -14.64 38.49 30.66
N LEU A 499 -13.79 39.43 31.10
CA LEU A 499 -13.19 39.60 32.42
C LEU A 499 -14.22 39.82 33.54
N GLY A 500 -13.85 39.44 34.76
CA GLY A 500 -14.47 39.87 36.01
C GLY A 500 -13.46 39.88 37.17
N ASP A 501 -13.24 41.07 37.72
CA ASP A 501 -12.31 41.46 38.79
C ASP A 501 -12.28 40.56 40.05
N ARG A 502 -11.08 40.31 40.61
CA ARG A 502 -10.89 40.18 42.07
C ARG A 502 -9.53 40.71 42.56
N LYS A 503 -9.62 41.33 43.73
CA LYS A 503 -8.71 42.26 44.39
C LYS A 503 -7.46 41.61 45.01
N TYR A 504 -6.42 42.45 45.12
CA TYR A 504 -5.29 42.37 46.05
C TYR A 504 -5.68 42.06 47.50
N VAL A 505 -4.91 41.16 48.14
CA VAL A 505 -4.53 41.26 49.56
C VAL A 505 -3.07 40.81 49.68
N GLU A 506 -2.22 41.75 50.04
CA GLU A 506 -0.84 41.56 50.50
C GLU A 506 -0.88 41.36 52.03
N LYS A 507 -0.07 40.45 52.57
CA LYS A 507 0.48 40.55 53.93
C LYS A 507 1.63 39.55 54.16
N SER A 508 2.79 40.16 54.40
CA SER A 508 3.88 39.79 55.32
C SER A 508 4.72 38.55 55.04
#